data_AF-A0AAW1KV65-F1
#
_entry.id   AF-A0AAW1KV65-F1
#
_cell.length_a   1.000
_cell.length_b   1.000
_cell.length_c   1.000
_cell.angle_alpha   90.00
_cell.angle_beta   90.00
_cell.angle_gamma   90.00
#
_symmetry.space_group_name_H-M   'P 1'
#
loop_
_entity.id
_entity.type
_entity.pdbx_description
1 polymer ?
#
loop_
_entity_poly.entity_id
_entity_poly.type
_entity_poly.pdbx_seq_one_letter_code
_entity_poly.pdbx_strand_id
1 'polypeptide(L)'
;MCRVSSSEAEGNDGVFCTADSINILDFRQPSGIGLKIPKIGVNVQSVYSRGDSIYLGCTSVVSAAKKQVNSQVLQFSVRKQKIVNTYSLPESSAHSHHKALTQVWGNSDWVMATSGLGLFVFDAQKDDGLPSFVSNYNSPQDVREVIGPDDMYSPSFDYHSSQILLISRDRPAMWRRLV
;
A
#
# COMPACT_ATOMS: atom_id res chain seq x y z
N MET A 1 -15.73 0.24 1.42
CA MET A 1 -15.08 0.94 2.53
C MET A 1 -13.62 0.47 2.57
N CYS A 2 -12.65 1.37 2.59
CA CYS A 2 -11.23 0.98 2.59
C CYS A 2 -10.71 0.87 4.03
N ARG A 3 -9.78 -0.05 4.30
CA ARG A 3 -9.12 -0.17 5.60
C ARG A 3 -8.04 0.88 5.74
N VAL A 4 -7.93 1.51 6.89
CA VAL A 4 -7.01 2.62 7.10
C VAL A 4 -6.17 2.39 8.34
N SER A 5 -4.88 2.67 8.23
CA SER A 5 -3.93 2.65 9.34
C SER A 5 -2.92 3.80 9.19
N SER A 6 -2.30 4.23 10.28
CA SER A 6 -1.35 5.34 10.28
C SER A 6 -0.30 5.10 11.36
N SER A 7 0.97 5.44 11.08
CA SER A 7 2.01 5.58 12.11
C SER A 7 2.86 6.81 11.81
N GLU A 8 3.39 7.47 12.84
CA GLU A 8 4.22 8.68 12.72
C GLU A 8 3.58 9.77 11.85
N ALA A 9 2.82 10.64 12.51
CA ALA A 9 2.13 11.71 11.82
C ALA A 9 2.90 13.02 12.06
N GLU A 10 3.92 13.28 11.25
CA GLU A 10 4.63 14.57 11.27
C GLU A 10 3.69 15.67 10.75
N GLY A 11 2.95 16.29 11.67
CA GLY A 11 2.10 17.44 11.39
C GLY A 11 0.75 17.15 10.74
N ASN A 12 0.37 15.88 10.55
CA ASN A 12 -0.98 15.45 10.18
C ASN A 12 -1.60 14.70 11.36
N ASP A 13 -2.91 14.72 11.54
CA ASP A 13 -3.55 14.05 12.70
C ASP A 13 -4.12 12.67 12.36
N GLY A 14 -4.10 12.30 11.08
CA GLY A 14 -4.54 10.99 10.62
C GLY A 14 -4.93 10.98 9.14
N VAL A 15 -5.39 9.82 8.68
CA VAL A 15 -5.96 9.62 7.35
C VAL A 15 -7.28 8.89 7.49
N PHE A 16 -8.25 9.22 6.63
CA PHE A 16 -9.47 8.44 6.47
C PHE A 16 -9.92 8.44 5.01
N CYS A 17 -10.92 7.63 4.71
CA CYS A 17 -11.23 7.21 3.36
C CYS A 17 -12.74 7.31 3.11
N THR A 18 -13.15 8.15 2.17
CA THR A 18 -14.54 8.25 1.70
C THR A 18 -14.74 7.40 0.44
N ALA A 19 -15.93 7.41 -0.15
CA ALA A 19 -16.18 6.71 -1.40
C ALA A 19 -15.30 7.26 -2.55
N ASP A 20 -15.14 8.58 -2.61
CA ASP A 20 -14.52 9.34 -3.71
C ASP A 20 -13.06 9.74 -3.44
N SER A 21 -12.60 9.72 -2.18
CA SER A 21 -11.30 10.33 -1.82
C SER A 21 -10.62 9.70 -0.61
N ILE A 22 -9.32 9.97 -0.50
CA ILE A 22 -8.53 9.81 0.72
C ILE A 22 -8.36 11.21 1.31
N ASN A 23 -8.65 11.38 2.58
CA ASN A 23 -8.60 12.66 3.28
C ASN A 23 -7.55 12.59 4.38
N ILE A 24 -6.66 13.56 4.40
CA ILE A 24 -5.63 13.73 5.42
C ILE A 24 -6.13 14.76 6.41
N LEU A 25 -6.19 14.36 7.67
CA LEU A 25 -6.65 15.20 8.76
C LEU A 25 -5.56 16.19 9.16
N ASP A 26 -5.99 17.43 9.35
CA ASP A 26 -5.20 18.51 9.92
C ASP A 26 -6.13 19.36 10.78
N PHE A 27 -6.05 19.20 12.10
CA PHE A 27 -6.91 19.91 13.05
C PHE A 27 -6.57 21.40 13.18
N ARG A 28 -5.48 21.86 12.56
CA ARG A 28 -5.20 23.30 12.42
C ARG A 28 -6.07 23.93 11.34
N GLN A 29 -6.61 23.14 10.41
CA GLN A 29 -7.56 23.62 9.41
C GLN A 29 -8.98 23.66 10.00
N PRO A 30 -9.77 24.72 9.76
CA PRO A 30 -11.16 24.80 10.23
C PRO A 30 -12.05 23.65 9.74
N SER A 31 -11.74 23.09 8.56
CA SER A 31 -12.45 21.92 8.00
C SER A 31 -12.01 20.59 8.62
N GLY A 32 -10.91 20.57 9.36
CA GLY A 32 -10.22 19.37 9.81
C GLY A 32 -9.51 18.57 8.70
N ILE A 33 -9.55 19.03 7.44
CA ILE A 33 -8.95 18.33 6.28
C ILE A 33 -7.86 19.21 5.68
N GLY A 34 -6.62 18.75 5.76
CA GLY A 34 -5.44 19.44 5.18
C GLY A 34 -5.21 19.11 3.71
N LEU A 35 -5.51 17.88 3.28
CA LEU A 35 -5.36 17.48 1.88
C LEU A 35 -6.40 16.40 1.51
N LYS A 36 -6.98 16.54 0.31
CA LYS A 36 -7.95 15.61 -0.26
C LYS A 36 -7.41 15.03 -1.56
N ILE A 37 -7.22 13.70 -1.61
CA ILE A 37 -6.70 12.97 -2.77
C ILE A 37 -7.86 12.22 -3.43
N PRO A 38 -8.24 12.54 -4.67
CA PRO A 38 -9.34 11.87 -5.36
C PRO A 38 -8.95 10.46 -5.83
N LYS A 39 -9.88 9.50 -5.74
CA LYS A 39 -9.69 8.10 -6.17
C LYS A 39 -10.06 7.88 -7.63
N ILE A 40 -9.37 8.56 -8.54
CA ILE A 40 -9.69 8.48 -9.97
C ILE A 40 -9.06 7.21 -10.56
N GLY A 41 -9.87 6.35 -11.19
CA GLY A 41 -9.39 5.17 -11.94
C GLY A 41 -8.80 4.04 -11.09
N VAL A 42 -8.86 4.15 -9.76
CA VAL A 42 -8.32 3.15 -8.83
C VAL A 42 -9.37 2.77 -7.78
N ASN A 43 -9.47 1.49 -7.49
CA ASN A 43 -10.29 1.00 -6.39
C ASN A 43 -9.41 0.77 -5.16
N VAL A 44 -9.40 1.74 -4.24
CA VAL A 44 -8.57 1.71 -3.02
C VAL A 44 -9.23 0.81 -1.97
N GLN A 45 -8.49 -0.21 -1.55
CA GLN A 45 -8.92 -1.26 -0.61
C GLN A 45 -8.28 -1.08 0.77
N SER A 46 -7.02 -0.64 0.81
CA SER A 46 -6.28 -0.37 2.04
C SER A 46 -5.43 0.89 1.90
N VAL A 47 -5.24 1.59 3.01
CA VAL A 47 -4.46 2.83 3.10
C VAL A 47 -3.59 2.79 4.34
N TYR A 48 -2.34 3.20 4.17
CA TYR A 48 -1.41 3.37 5.25
C TYR A 48 -0.63 4.66 5.09
N SER A 49 -0.54 5.48 6.14
CA SER A 49 0.28 6.70 6.13
C SER A 49 1.45 6.60 7.10
N ARG A 50 2.61 7.10 6.66
CA ARG A 50 3.82 7.26 7.49
C ARG A 50 4.64 8.46 7.01
N GLY A 51 4.81 9.45 7.89
CA GLY A 51 5.48 10.71 7.57
C GLY A 51 4.86 11.39 6.34
N ASP A 52 5.68 11.65 5.32
CA ASP A 52 5.25 12.26 4.06
C ASP A 52 4.60 11.28 3.06
N SER A 53 4.64 9.97 3.33
CA SER A 53 4.19 8.95 2.40
C SER A 53 2.83 8.38 2.77
N ILE A 54 1.98 8.20 1.76
CA ILE A 54 0.72 7.47 1.86
C ILE A 54 0.77 6.32 0.86
N TYR A 55 0.62 5.11 1.37
CA TYR A 55 0.61 3.86 0.62
C TYR A 55 -0.84 3.43 0.42
N LEU A 56 -1.22 3.20 -0.84
CA LEU A 56 -2.57 2.87 -1.26
C LEU A 56 -2.58 1.48 -1.87
N GLY A 57 -3.09 0.50 -1.12
CA GLY A 57 -3.40 -0.81 -1.67
C GLY A 57 -4.65 -0.70 -2.54
N CYS A 58 -4.49 -0.86 -3.84
CA CYS A 58 -5.58 -0.70 -4.79
C CYS A 58 -5.54 -1.72 -5.92
N THR A 59 -6.66 -1.81 -6.63
CA THR A 59 -6.72 -2.49 -7.92
C THR A 59 -6.91 -1.50 -9.05
N SER A 60 -6.13 -1.64 -10.12
CA SER A 60 -6.29 -0.88 -11.37
C SER A 60 -6.77 -1.79 -12.50
N VAL A 61 -7.59 -1.22 -13.40
CA VAL A 61 -8.02 -1.92 -14.61
C VAL A 61 -6.94 -1.72 -15.66
N VAL A 62 -6.19 -2.78 -15.97
CA VAL A 62 -5.11 -2.74 -16.97
C VAL A 62 -5.68 -2.81 -18.39
N SER A 63 -6.81 -3.52 -18.57
CA SER A 63 -7.52 -3.59 -19.85
C SER A 63 -9.00 -3.90 -19.65
N ALA A 64 -9.87 -3.01 -20.14
CA ALA A 64 -11.31 -3.24 -20.14
C ALA A 64 -11.72 -4.42 -21.03
N ALA A 65 -10.98 -4.67 -22.12
CA ALA A 65 -11.23 -5.76 -23.06
C ALA A 65 -10.93 -7.14 -22.47
N LYS A 66 -9.89 -7.26 -21.63
CA LYS A 66 -9.50 -8.53 -20.99
C LYS A 66 -10.03 -8.70 -19.56
N LYS A 67 -10.76 -7.71 -19.02
CA LYS A 67 -11.16 -7.64 -17.59
C LYS A 67 -10.00 -7.92 -16.63
N GLN A 68 -8.78 -7.59 -17.03
CA GLN A 68 -7.59 -7.90 -16.25
C GLN A 68 -7.39 -6.79 -15.22
N VAL A 69 -7.54 -7.16 -13.96
CA VAL A 69 -7.41 -6.28 -12.80
C VAL A 69 -6.10 -6.64 -12.11
N ASN A 70 -5.20 -5.67 -11.98
CA ASN A 70 -3.94 -5.86 -11.28
C ASN A 70 -3.99 -5.22 -9.90
N SER A 71 -3.41 -5.90 -8.91
CA SER A 71 -3.31 -5.40 -7.54
C SER A 71 -1.95 -4.73 -7.36
N GLN A 72 -1.95 -3.54 -6.78
CA GLN A 72 -0.75 -2.73 -6.67
C GLN A 72 -0.81 -1.82 -5.44
N VAL A 73 0.36 -1.47 -4.92
CA VAL A 73 0.53 -0.41 -3.94
C VAL A 73 0.98 0.85 -4.66
N LEU A 74 0.27 1.95 -4.47
CA LEU A 74 0.71 3.27 -4.93
C LEU A 74 1.26 4.06 -3.76
N GLN A 75 2.43 4.67 -3.92
CA GLN A 75 2.99 5.59 -2.93
C GLN A 75 2.73 7.03 -3.38
N PHE A 76 1.96 7.77 -2.59
CA PHE A 76 1.70 9.19 -2.75
C PHE A 76 2.57 9.99 -1.78
N SER A 77 3.26 11.01 -2.26
CA SER A 77 3.97 11.98 -1.40
C SER A 77 3.05 13.16 -1.09
N VAL A 78 2.82 13.43 0.19
CA VAL A 78 2.01 14.56 0.67
C VAL A 78 2.66 15.88 0.27
N ARG A 79 3.98 16.01 0.44
CA ARG A 79 4.78 17.18 0.07
C ARG A 79 4.77 17.45 -1.43
N LYS A 80 4.92 16.41 -2.25
CA LYS A 80 4.94 16.56 -3.73
C LYS A 80 3.53 16.55 -4.34
N GLN A 81 2.51 16.20 -3.55
CA GLN A 81 1.11 16.02 -3.97
C GLN A 81 0.94 15.15 -5.22
N LYS A 82 1.74 14.09 -5.36
CA LYS A 82 1.71 13.17 -6.50
C LYS A 82 2.06 11.75 -6.12
N ILE A 83 1.68 10.81 -6.98
CA ILE A 83 2.21 9.45 -6.94
C ILE A 83 3.70 9.49 -7.32
N VAL A 84 4.53 8.91 -6.46
CA VAL A 84 5.98 8.84 -6.65
C VAL A 84 6.44 7.44 -7.04
N ASN A 85 5.79 6.38 -6.54
CA ASN A 85 6.15 4.99 -6.84
C ASN A 85 4.89 4.11 -7.02
N THR A 86 5.04 3.01 -7.75
CA THR A 86 4.02 1.97 -7.95
C THR A 86 4.65 0.58 -7.81
N TYR A 87 4.08 -0.24 -6.94
CA TYR A 87 4.54 -1.60 -6.63
C TYR A 87 3.46 -2.59 -7.07
N SER A 88 3.70 -3.35 -8.14
CA SER A 88 2.70 -4.27 -8.69
C SER A 88 2.88 -5.66 -8.11
N LEU A 89 1.78 -6.30 -7.69
CA LEU A 89 1.83 -7.71 -7.31
C LEU A 89 2.04 -8.59 -8.56
N PRO A 90 2.62 -9.79 -8.41
CA PRO A 90 2.78 -10.74 -9.50
C PRO A 90 1.42 -11.14 -10.06
N GLU A 91 1.36 -11.41 -11.36
CA GLU A 91 0.14 -11.89 -11.97
C GLU A 91 -0.30 -13.22 -11.35
N SER A 92 -1.60 -13.31 -11.08
CA SER A 92 -2.22 -14.52 -10.54
C SER A 92 -3.52 -14.79 -11.27
N SER A 93 -3.86 -16.06 -11.49
CA SER A 93 -5.17 -16.46 -12.02
C SER A 93 -6.26 -16.51 -10.94
N ALA A 94 -5.92 -16.24 -9.67
CA ALA A 94 -6.85 -16.29 -8.57
C ALA A 94 -8.02 -15.30 -8.72
N HIS A 95 -9.13 -15.63 -8.06
CA HIS A 95 -10.32 -14.78 -8.03
C HIS A 95 -10.00 -13.40 -7.43
N SER A 96 -10.69 -12.35 -7.89
CA SER A 96 -10.45 -10.95 -7.48
C SER A 96 -10.51 -10.72 -5.97
N HIS A 97 -11.37 -11.46 -5.27
CA HIS A 97 -11.46 -11.52 -3.81
C HIS A 97 -10.11 -11.83 -3.14
N HIS A 98 -9.36 -12.80 -3.66
CA HIS A 98 -8.08 -13.20 -3.08
C HIS A 98 -6.95 -12.21 -3.40
N LYS A 99 -7.10 -11.45 -4.48
CA LYS A 99 -6.14 -10.43 -4.90
C LYS A 99 -6.30 -9.10 -4.16
N ALA A 100 -7.47 -8.88 -3.53
CA ALA A 100 -7.75 -7.63 -2.82
C ALA A 100 -6.72 -7.39 -1.70
N LEU A 101 -6.12 -6.19 -1.70
CA LEU A 101 -5.11 -5.79 -0.73
C LEU A 101 -5.77 -5.41 0.59
N THR A 102 -5.61 -6.27 1.59
CA THR A 102 -6.26 -6.15 2.90
C THR A 102 -5.54 -5.18 3.83
N GLN A 103 -4.20 -5.12 3.75
CA GLN A 103 -3.33 -4.22 4.47
C GLN A 103 -2.15 -3.85 3.58
N VAL A 104 -1.62 -2.65 3.82
CA VAL A 104 -0.38 -2.16 3.21
C VAL A 104 0.44 -1.48 4.28
N TRP A 105 1.75 -1.54 4.16
CA TRP A 105 2.71 -0.86 5.02
C TRP A 105 3.86 -0.32 4.19
N GLY A 106 4.59 0.64 4.73
CA GLY A 106 5.81 1.10 4.08
C GLY A 106 6.63 2.05 4.92
N ASN A 107 7.93 2.09 4.64
CA ASN A 107 8.88 3.05 5.18
C ASN A 107 9.95 3.38 4.12
N SER A 108 11.11 3.88 4.55
CA SER A 108 12.24 4.21 3.67
C SER A 108 12.93 3.01 3.03
N ASP A 109 12.72 1.81 3.56
CA ASP A 109 13.48 0.62 3.22
C ASP A 109 12.59 -0.41 2.51
N TRP A 110 11.34 -0.56 2.97
CA TRP A 110 10.41 -1.60 2.54
C TRP A 110 9.02 -1.05 2.24
N VAL A 111 8.35 -1.65 1.27
CA VAL A 111 6.91 -1.55 1.06
C VAL A 111 6.32 -2.95 1.12
N MET A 112 5.18 -3.09 1.78
CA MET A 112 4.55 -4.38 2.00
C MET A 112 3.06 -4.34 1.68
N ALA A 113 2.55 -5.43 1.14
CA ALA A 113 1.14 -5.60 0.82
C ALA A 113 0.66 -7.00 1.21
N THR A 114 -0.51 -7.09 1.84
CA THR A 114 -1.14 -8.38 2.16
C THR A 114 -2.38 -8.59 1.32
N SER A 115 -2.57 -9.83 0.87
CA SER A 115 -3.81 -10.27 0.24
C SER A 115 -4.11 -11.71 0.63
N GLY A 116 -5.21 -12.26 0.12
CA GLY A 116 -5.50 -13.69 0.25
C GLY A 116 -4.47 -14.60 -0.45
N LEU A 117 -3.51 -14.04 -1.18
CA LEU A 117 -2.42 -14.76 -1.82
C LEU A 117 -1.12 -14.79 -1.00
N GLY A 118 -1.02 -13.98 0.07
CA GLY A 118 0.21 -13.87 0.84
C GLY A 118 0.57 -12.44 1.25
N LEU A 119 1.76 -12.31 1.84
CA LEU A 119 2.47 -11.05 2.05
C LEU A 119 3.50 -10.86 0.93
N PHE A 120 3.51 -9.69 0.33
CA PHE A 120 4.43 -9.27 -0.71
C PHE A 120 5.31 -8.16 -0.14
N VAL A 121 6.63 -8.33 -0.22
CA VAL A 121 7.62 -7.35 0.25
C VAL A 121 8.37 -6.80 -0.96
N PHE A 122 8.54 -5.48 -1.00
CA PHE A 122 9.25 -4.74 -2.03
C PHE A 122 10.32 -3.88 -1.37
N ASP A 123 11.46 -3.69 -2.05
CA ASP A 123 12.40 -2.62 -1.72
C ASP A 123 11.77 -1.25 -1.98
N ALA A 124 11.86 -0.33 -1.02
CA ALA A 124 11.39 1.03 -1.23
C ALA A 124 12.34 1.80 -2.16
N GLN A 125 11.82 2.29 -3.30
CA GLN A 125 12.63 3.08 -4.22
C GLN A 125 12.80 4.52 -3.73
N LYS A 126 14.04 5.01 -3.77
CA LYS A 126 14.37 6.42 -3.59
C LYS A 126 14.05 7.16 -4.89
N ASP A 127 13.21 8.19 -4.78
CA ASP A 127 12.88 9.07 -5.92
C ASP A 127 14.12 9.92 -6.25
N ASP A 128 14.97 9.42 -7.16
CA ASP A 128 16.21 10.07 -7.61
C ASP A 128 15.97 11.36 -8.45
N GLY A 129 14.77 11.94 -8.38
CA GLY A 129 14.51 13.28 -8.88
C GLY A 129 14.41 13.39 -10.40
N LEU A 130 14.39 12.27 -11.13
CA LEU A 130 14.10 12.31 -12.57
C LEU A 130 12.60 12.55 -12.80
N PRO A 131 12.23 13.61 -13.55
CA PRO A 131 10.85 13.86 -13.89
C PRO A 131 10.38 12.77 -14.86
N SER A 132 9.62 11.80 -14.37
CA SER A 132 8.83 10.87 -15.20
C SER A 132 7.64 11.60 -15.82
N PHE A 133 7.91 12.68 -16.56
CA PHE A 133 6.97 13.32 -17.47
C PHE A 133 7.02 12.53 -18.78
N VAL A 134 5.96 11.75 -18.99
CA VAL A 134 5.66 11.03 -20.24
C VAL A 134 6.64 9.91 -20.59
N SER A 135 6.42 8.71 -20.06
CA SER A 135 6.38 7.46 -20.85
C SER A 135 6.45 6.21 -19.98
N ASN A 136 5.59 5.25 -20.34
CA ASN A 136 5.64 3.82 -20.07
C ASN A 136 5.17 3.30 -18.71
N TYR A 137 3.99 2.68 -18.78
CA TYR A 137 3.44 1.61 -17.94
C TYR A 137 4.37 0.39 -17.67
N ASN A 138 5.69 0.47 -17.85
CA ASN A 138 6.55 -0.71 -17.95
C ASN A 138 7.83 -0.62 -17.12
N SER A 139 7.71 -0.92 -15.83
CA SER A 139 8.39 -2.10 -15.27
C SER A 139 7.69 -2.44 -13.96
N PRO A 140 7.03 -3.60 -13.81
CA PRO A 140 6.57 -4.04 -12.50
C PRO A 140 7.79 -4.07 -11.58
N GLN A 141 7.72 -3.36 -10.45
CA GLN A 141 8.81 -3.44 -9.47
C GLN A 141 8.84 -4.87 -8.93
N ASP A 142 10.02 -5.49 -9.02
CA ASP A 142 10.18 -6.88 -8.67
C ASP A 142 9.88 -7.09 -7.19
N VAL A 143 9.02 -8.07 -6.92
CA VAL A 143 8.74 -8.49 -5.56
C VAL A 143 10.00 -9.13 -5.01
N ARG A 144 10.50 -8.56 -3.91
CA ARG A 144 11.67 -9.09 -3.21
C ARG A 144 11.37 -10.42 -2.56
N GLU A 145 10.22 -10.51 -1.91
CA GLU A 145 9.84 -11.68 -1.13
C GLU A 145 8.33 -11.90 -1.12
N VAL A 146 7.91 -13.17 -1.24
CA VAL A 146 6.52 -13.59 -1.09
C VAL A 146 6.42 -14.59 0.06
N ILE A 147 5.63 -14.26 1.08
CA ILE A 147 5.24 -15.20 2.14
C ILE A 147 3.85 -15.73 1.82
N GLY A 148 3.70 -17.05 1.81
CA GLY A 148 2.44 -17.72 1.45
C GLY A 148 1.25 -17.37 2.37
N PRO A 149 0.02 -17.71 1.94
CA PRO A 149 -1.21 -17.30 2.62
C PRO A 149 -1.47 -18.01 3.96
N ASP A 150 -0.79 -19.12 4.24
CA ASP A 150 -1.02 -19.95 5.43
C ASP A 150 -0.73 -19.19 6.74
N ASP A 151 0.08 -18.13 6.68
CA ASP A 151 0.52 -17.32 7.82
C ASP A 151 -0.18 -15.95 7.93
N MET A 152 -1.25 -15.73 7.16
CA MET A 152 -1.82 -14.39 6.88
C MET A 152 -3.15 -14.08 7.58
N TYR A 153 -3.45 -14.64 8.76
CA TYR A 153 -4.75 -14.39 9.41
C TYR A 153 -4.85 -12.96 9.98
N SER A 154 -3.77 -12.43 10.57
CA SER A 154 -3.69 -11.06 11.09
C SER A 154 -2.24 -10.56 11.15
N PRO A 155 -1.56 -10.45 9.99
CA PRO A 155 -0.18 -9.99 9.97
C PRO A 155 -0.08 -8.56 10.53
N SER A 156 0.98 -8.32 11.31
CA SER A 156 1.29 -7.02 11.91
C SER A 156 2.77 -6.72 11.71
N PHE A 157 3.14 -5.45 11.58
CA PHE A 157 4.53 -5.04 11.37
C PHE A 157 5.03 -4.16 12.51
N ASP A 158 6.14 -4.57 13.12
CA ASP A 158 6.91 -3.78 14.06
C ASP A 158 8.02 -3.01 13.32
N TYR A 159 7.83 -1.69 13.21
CA TYR A 159 8.77 -0.78 12.58
C TYR A 159 10.08 -0.67 13.35
N HIS A 160 10.06 -0.76 14.68
CA HIS A 160 11.26 -0.52 15.49
C HIS A 160 12.28 -1.64 15.30
N SER A 161 11.81 -2.88 15.24
CA SER A 161 12.68 -4.05 15.08
C SER A 161 12.71 -4.60 13.65
N SER A 162 12.02 -3.95 12.69
CA SER A 162 11.85 -4.37 11.30
C SER A 162 11.39 -5.83 11.18
N GLN A 163 10.34 -6.17 11.92
CA GLN A 163 9.83 -7.54 12.03
C GLN A 163 8.35 -7.62 11.73
N ILE A 164 7.95 -8.72 11.09
CA ILE A 164 6.56 -9.07 10.82
C ILE A 164 6.14 -10.13 11.83
N LEU A 165 5.03 -9.89 12.54
CA LEU A 165 4.34 -10.93 13.29
C LEU A 165 3.44 -11.70 12.32
N LEU A 166 3.82 -12.94 12.06
CA LEU A 166 3.06 -13.89 11.25
C LEU A 166 2.14 -14.69 12.17
N ILE A 167 0.85 -14.74 11.83
CA ILE A 167 -0.17 -15.47 12.59
C ILE A 167 -0.88 -16.43 11.65
N SER A 168 -0.54 -17.71 11.81
CA SER A 168 -1.12 -18.84 11.07
C SER A 168 -2.36 -19.36 11.78
N ARG A 169 -3.14 -20.19 11.08
CA ARG A 169 -4.28 -20.91 11.70
C ARG A 169 -3.85 -22.15 12.46
N ASP A 170 -2.79 -22.80 12.01
CA ASP A 170 -2.37 -24.15 12.39
C ASP A 170 -0.94 -24.21 12.96
N ARG A 171 -0.22 -23.09 12.96
CA ARG A 171 1.15 -22.96 13.46
C ARG A 171 1.25 -21.86 14.53
N PRO A 172 2.21 -21.95 15.47
CA PRO A 172 2.47 -20.88 16.42
C PRO A 172 2.80 -19.56 15.73
N ALA A 173 2.37 -18.44 16.32
CA ALA A 173 2.74 -17.12 15.83
C ALA A 173 4.27 -16.93 15.88
N MET A 174 4.83 -16.29 14.87
CA MET A 174 6.28 -16.11 14.77
C MET A 174 6.66 -14.70 14.31
N TRP A 175 7.75 -14.18 14.87
CA TRP A 175 8.38 -12.97 14.38
C TRP A 175 9.35 -13.31 13.26
N ARG A 176 9.19 -12.65 12.11
CA ARG A 176 10.10 -12.76 10.97
C ARG A 176 10.77 -11.42 10.74
N ARG A 177 12.10 -11.38 10.82
CA ARG A 177 12.89 -10.18 10.53
C ARG A 177 13.01 -9.98 9.02
N LEU A 178 12.79 -8.76 8.57
CA LEU A 178 13.17 -8.31 7.25
C LEU A 178 14.66 -7.96 7.31
N VAL A 179 15.47 -8.64 6.49
CA VAL A 179 16.91 -8.39 6.36
C VAL A 179 17.15 -7.48 5.18
#